data_AF-A0A800IK17-F1
#
_entry.id   AF-A0A800IK17-F1
#
_cell.length_a   1.000
_cell.length_b   1.000
_cell.length_c   1.000
_cell.angle_alpha   90.00
_cell.angle_beta   90.00
_cell.angle_gamma   90.00
#
_symmetry.space_group_name_H-M   'P 1'
#
loop_
_entity.id
_entity.type
_entity.pdbx_description
1 polymer ?
#
loop_
_entity_poly.entity_id
_entity_poly.type
_entity_poly.pdbx_seq_one_letter_code
_entity_poly.pdbx_strand_id
1 'polypeptide(L)'
;MMKWQPYFCGLLFVVVLGRPAAAQLMPGDIVVIGVQSDGTDRFAWVPLVDLVPGQEVYFTDAGWNAEAHAFQRQVNATSNSSTTSPSGGAIRYTAPLQGLAAGTVVEVRIDRRTKGEPGAYTLTVTGASADDFFAANDADVVGDQGLSIATTGDQLLVLTGSLLQPAFVFGVNTGADQWDLGSTTAQHSSDLPPGLTRGLTAIAIGAGSDAGNEVDNGRYTG
;
A
#
# COMPACT_ATOMS: atom_id res chain seq x y z
N MET A 1 68.46 -19.33 -26.25
CA MET A 1 67.69 -19.94 -25.14
C MET A 1 66.48 -19.06 -24.90
N MET A 2 65.28 -19.47 -25.33
CA MET A 2 64.05 -18.66 -25.24
C MET A 2 63.58 -18.58 -23.79
N LYS A 3 63.36 -17.35 -23.29
CA LYS A 3 62.81 -17.07 -21.96
C LYS A 3 61.29 -16.93 -22.06
N TRP A 4 60.55 -17.65 -21.23
CA TRP A 4 59.10 -17.54 -21.09
C TRP A 4 58.77 -16.67 -19.88
N GLN A 5 57.86 -15.70 -20.03
CA GLN A 5 57.27 -14.94 -18.93
C GLN A 5 55.82 -15.43 -18.71
N PRO A 6 55.43 -15.85 -17.49
CA PRO A 6 54.06 -16.21 -17.21
C PRO A 6 53.22 -14.94 -16.98
N TYR A 7 52.13 -14.82 -17.76
CA TYR A 7 51.10 -13.81 -17.53
C TYR A 7 50.26 -14.21 -16.31
N PHE A 8 50.23 -13.35 -15.30
CA PHE A 8 49.35 -13.50 -14.15
C PHE A 8 47.96 -12.98 -14.55
N CYS A 9 47.05 -13.90 -14.86
CA CYS A 9 45.65 -13.57 -15.12
C CYS A 9 44.96 -13.40 -13.75
N GLY A 10 44.81 -12.16 -13.28
CA GLY A 10 44.10 -11.86 -12.04
C GLY A 10 42.62 -12.12 -12.19
N LEU A 11 42.11 -13.18 -11.57
CA LEU A 11 40.69 -13.44 -11.45
C LEU A 11 40.08 -12.39 -10.50
N LEU A 12 39.30 -11.45 -11.05
CA LEU A 12 38.50 -10.51 -10.25
C LEU A 12 37.38 -11.30 -9.58
N PHE A 13 37.55 -11.60 -8.29
CA PHE A 13 36.51 -12.24 -7.48
C PHE A 13 35.57 -11.14 -6.97
N VAL A 14 34.47 -10.90 -7.68
CA VAL A 14 33.37 -10.07 -7.17
C VAL A 14 32.66 -10.90 -6.10
N VAL A 15 32.93 -10.61 -4.83
CA VAL A 15 32.14 -11.16 -3.72
C VAL A 15 30.77 -10.50 -3.79
N VAL A 16 29.79 -11.20 -4.36
CA VAL A 16 28.38 -10.86 -4.19
C VAL A 16 28.00 -11.26 -2.77
N LEU A 17 28.14 -10.32 -1.82
CA LEU A 17 27.52 -10.49 -0.51
C LEU A 17 26.01 -10.53 -0.75
N GLY A 18 25.39 -11.70 -0.53
CA GLY A 18 23.93 -11.81 -0.54
C GLY A 18 23.37 -10.82 0.47
N ARG A 19 22.48 -9.93 0.02
CA ARG A 19 21.76 -9.04 0.94
C ARG A 19 20.97 -9.91 1.92
N PRO A 20 21.05 -9.68 3.25
CA PRO A 20 20.14 -10.34 4.17
C PRO A 20 18.71 -10.04 3.72
N ALA A 21 17.87 -11.07 3.65
CA ALA A 21 16.46 -10.88 3.33
C ALA A 21 15.83 -9.96 4.37
N ALA A 22 15.04 -9.00 3.89
CA ALA A 22 14.27 -8.11 4.75
C ALA A 22 13.36 -8.94 5.67
N ALA A 23 13.28 -8.59 6.95
CA ALA A 23 12.39 -9.28 7.89
C ALA A 23 10.93 -9.04 7.49
N GLN A 24 10.06 -10.00 7.78
CA GLN A 24 8.62 -9.84 7.59
C GLN A 24 8.10 -8.81 8.59
N LEU A 25 7.49 -7.73 8.09
CA LEU A 25 6.80 -6.76 8.96
C LEU A 25 5.53 -7.39 9.52
N MET A 26 5.27 -7.16 10.79
CA MET A 26 4.13 -7.68 11.55
C MET A 26 3.05 -6.61 11.69
N PRO A 27 1.79 -6.99 11.96
CA PRO A 27 0.75 -6.02 12.31
C PRO A 27 1.22 -5.07 13.42
N GLY A 28 1.16 -3.77 13.15
CA GLY A 28 1.62 -2.72 14.07
C GLY A 28 3.07 -2.26 13.88
N ASP A 29 3.82 -2.80 12.91
CA ASP A 29 5.15 -2.27 12.57
C ASP A 29 5.08 -0.99 11.71
N ILE A 30 3.90 -0.67 11.16
CA ILE A 30 3.59 0.58 10.46
C ILE A 30 2.22 1.06 10.94
N VAL A 31 2.06 2.37 11.04
CA VAL A 31 0.77 3.02 11.32
C VAL A 31 0.48 4.08 10.27
N VAL A 32 -0.79 4.19 9.85
CA VAL A 32 -1.28 5.34 9.10
C VAL A 32 -1.81 6.36 10.10
N ILE A 33 -1.29 7.58 10.06
CA ILE A 33 -1.60 8.66 11.00
C ILE A 33 -2.43 9.78 10.37
N GLY A 34 -2.69 9.72 9.06
CA GLY A 34 -3.52 10.69 8.39
C GLY A 34 -4.02 10.19 7.05
N VAL A 35 -5.25 10.56 6.72
CA VAL A 35 -5.90 10.37 5.41
C VAL A 35 -6.70 11.64 5.08
N GLN A 36 -6.70 12.00 3.80
CA GLN A 36 -7.47 13.11 3.25
C GLN A 36 -7.92 12.72 1.84
N SER A 37 -9.22 12.71 1.60
CA SER A 37 -9.83 12.60 0.26
C SER A 37 -10.42 13.94 -0.22
N ASP A 38 -10.64 14.91 0.67
CA ASP A 38 -11.08 16.24 0.27
C ASP A 38 -9.99 16.97 -0.56
N GLY A 39 -10.31 17.25 -1.82
CA GLY A 39 -9.42 17.95 -2.74
C GLY A 39 -8.41 17.00 -3.40
N THR A 40 -7.14 17.09 -3.01
CA THR A 40 -6.11 16.16 -3.50
C THR A 40 -5.90 15.08 -2.44
N ASP A 41 -6.00 13.82 -2.86
CA ASP A 41 -5.81 12.65 -2.00
C ASP A 41 -4.44 12.65 -1.34
N ARG A 42 -4.40 12.37 -0.03
CA ARG A 42 -3.16 12.30 0.76
C ARG A 42 -3.30 11.26 1.85
N PHE A 43 -2.17 10.69 2.23
CA PHE A 43 -2.05 9.94 3.46
C PHE A 43 -0.68 10.15 4.10
N ALA A 44 -0.60 9.92 5.40
CA ALA A 44 0.64 9.96 6.15
C ALA A 44 0.83 8.68 6.95
N TRP A 45 2.03 8.13 6.95
CA TRP A 45 2.38 6.90 7.63
C TRP A 45 3.69 7.01 8.39
N VAL A 46 3.87 6.14 9.38
CA VAL A 46 5.05 6.08 10.24
C VAL A 46 5.45 4.62 10.44
N PRO A 47 6.69 4.23 10.13
CA PRO A 47 7.21 2.94 10.54
C PRO A 47 7.50 2.98 12.05
N LEU A 48 7.05 1.98 12.79
CA LEU A 48 7.30 1.82 14.23
C LEU A 48 8.53 0.94 14.51
N VAL A 49 9.12 0.36 13.46
CA VAL A 49 10.41 -0.34 13.44
C VAL A 49 11.27 0.23 12.32
N ASP A 50 12.59 0.04 12.39
CA ASP A 50 13.48 0.46 11.30
C ASP A 50 13.21 -0.39 10.05
N LEU A 51 12.98 0.26 8.91
CA LEU A 51 12.91 -0.41 7.62
C LEU A 51 14.32 -0.57 7.07
N VAL A 52 14.76 -1.82 6.92
CA VAL A 52 16.08 -2.13 6.35
C VAL A 52 16.14 -1.82 4.85
N PRO A 53 17.33 -1.65 4.26
CA PRO A 53 17.45 -1.34 2.84
C PRO A 53 16.76 -2.37 1.95
N GLY A 54 15.93 -1.90 1.02
CA GLY A 54 15.16 -2.75 0.11
C GLY A 54 13.89 -3.37 0.70
N GLN A 55 13.52 -3.07 1.96
CA GLN A 55 12.24 -3.48 2.51
C GLN A 55 11.10 -2.86 1.69
N GLU A 56 10.16 -3.69 1.23
CA GLU A 56 9.00 -3.24 0.45
C GLU A 56 7.75 -3.10 1.32
N VAL A 57 7.02 -2.00 1.11
CA VAL A 57 5.72 -1.72 1.72
C VAL A 57 4.76 -1.32 0.62
N TYR A 58 3.60 -1.96 0.55
CA TYR A 58 2.56 -1.68 -0.42
C TYR A 58 1.41 -0.94 0.27
N PHE A 59 0.85 0.03 -0.45
CA PHE A 59 -0.33 0.80 -0.05
C PHE A 59 -1.38 0.64 -1.14
N THR A 60 -2.61 0.27 -0.75
CA THR A 60 -3.70 0.04 -1.71
C THR A 60 -5.04 0.50 -1.15
N ASP A 61 -5.87 1.02 -2.04
CA ASP A 61 -7.30 1.29 -1.87
C ASP A 61 -8.15 0.12 -2.39
N ALA A 62 -7.56 -1.02 -2.72
CA ALA A 62 -8.32 -2.21 -3.02
C ALA A 62 -8.85 -2.84 -1.73
N GLY A 63 -10.17 -2.97 -1.63
CA GLY A 63 -10.83 -3.62 -0.51
C GLY A 63 -10.45 -5.08 -0.42
N TRP A 64 -10.41 -5.64 0.78
CA TRP A 64 -10.19 -7.06 0.99
C TRP A 64 -11.53 -7.82 1.01
N ASN A 65 -11.55 -9.01 0.42
CA ASN A 65 -12.65 -9.97 0.57
C ASN A 65 -12.16 -11.18 1.39
N ALA A 66 -12.68 -11.34 2.61
CA ALA A 66 -12.16 -12.35 3.53
C ALA A 66 -12.54 -13.79 3.13
N GLU A 67 -13.68 -13.98 2.46
CA GLU A 67 -14.13 -15.30 1.98
C GLU A 67 -13.34 -15.76 0.74
N ALA A 68 -13.08 -14.86 -0.20
CA ALA A 68 -12.33 -15.16 -1.41
C ALA A 68 -10.81 -15.24 -1.16
N HIS A 69 -10.34 -14.79 0.00
CA HIS A 69 -8.91 -14.62 0.30
C HIS A 69 -8.17 -13.83 -0.79
N ALA A 70 -8.81 -12.77 -1.29
CA ALA A 70 -8.30 -11.93 -2.36
C ALA A 70 -8.81 -10.50 -2.20
N PHE A 71 -8.17 -9.57 -2.90
CA PHE A 71 -8.72 -8.24 -3.08
C PHE A 71 -10.05 -8.30 -3.83
N GLN A 72 -10.95 -7.41 -3.48
CA GLN A 72 -12.31 -7.37 -3.98
C GLN A 72 -12.33 -7.15 -5.49
N ARG A 73 -13.14 -7.96 -6.15
CA ARG A 73 -13.47 -7.79 -7.56
C ARG A 73 -14.87 -7.21 -7.63
N GLN A 74 -15.02 -6.02 -8.18
CA GLN A 74 -16.30 -5.33 -8.20
C GLN A 74 -17.20 -5.88 -9.30
N VAL A 75 -18.47 -6.15 -8.99
CA VAL A 75 -19.53 -6.19 -10.01
C VAL A 75 -19.92 -4.75 -10.31
N ASN A 76 -19.68 -4.28 -11.55
CA ASN A 76 -20.15 -2.95 -11.93
C ASN A 76 -21.68 -2.95 -11.99
N ALA A 77 -22.36 -2.41 -10.98
CA ALA A 77 -23.82 -2.37 -10.93
C ALA A 77 -24.46 -1.48 -12.02
N THR A 78 -23.70 -0.58 -12.64
CA THR A 78 -24.22 0.39 -13.63
C THR A 78 -24.00 0.00 -15.09
N SER A 79 -23.06 -0.90 -15.37
CA SER A 79 -22.97 -1.53 -16.69
C SER A 79 -23.53 -2.94 -16.59
N ASN A 80 -24.32 -3.36 -17.56
CA ASN A 80 -24.68 -4.76 -17.75
C ASN A 80 -23.43 -5.58 -18.19
N SER A 81 -22.34 -5.47 -17.44
CA SER A 81 -21.06 -6.13 -17.67
C SER A 81 -20.87 -7.17 -16.58
N SER A 82 -20.81 -8.43 -16.99
CA SER A 82 -20.50 -9.56 -16.10
C SER A 82 -19.01 -9.62 -15.72
N THR A 83 -18.19 -8.70 -16.23
CA THR A 83 -16.78 -8.61 -15.89
C THR A 83 -16.64 -8.01 -14.50
N THR A 84 -16.43 -8.87 -13.52
CA THR A 84 -15.87 -8.42 -12.25
C THR A 84 -14.40 -8.06 -12.48
N SER A 85 -13.97 -6.87 -12.07
CA SER A 85 -12.56 -6.49 -12.04
C SER A 85 -12.28 -5.75 -10.74
N PRO A 86 -11.09 -5.90 -10.13
CA PRO A 86 -10.65 -4.98 -9.10
C PRO A 86 -10.68 -3.53 -9.61
N SER A 87 -11.00 -2.58 -8.75
CA SER A 87 -11.21 -1.17 -9.15
C SER A 87 -10.30 -0.18 -8.43
N GLY A 88 -9.39 -0.64 -7.60
CA GLY A 88 -8.45 0.22 -6.87
C GLY A 88 -7.16 0.40 -7.65
N GLY A 89 -6.09 0.56 -6.89
CA GLY A 89 -4.73 0.49 -7.34
C GLY A 89 -3.77 0.33 -6.18
N ALA A 90 -2.49 0.31 -6.48
CA ALA A 90 -1.47 0.21 -5.45
C ALA A 90 -0.23 1.00 -5.81
N ILE A 91 0.44 1.47 -4.77
CA ILE A 91 1.79 1.99 -4.83
C ILE A 91 2.68 1.19 -3.91
N ARG A 92 3.95 1.05 -4.26
CA ARG A 92 4.96 0.37 -3.46
C ARG A 92 6.06 1.34 -3.08
N TYR A 93 6.35 1.43 -1.79
CA TYR A 93 7.56 2.04 -1.27
C TYR A 93 8.67 0.98 -1.14
N THR A 94 9.89 1.32 -1.55
CA THR A 94 11.09 0.51 -1.30
C THR A 94 12.07 1.32 -0.47
N ALA A 95 12.39 0.86 0.74
CA ALA A 95 13.32 1.57 1.61
C ALA A 95 14.69 1.77 0.92
N PRO A 96 15.26 2.99 0.95
CA PRO A 96 16.49 3.32 0.23
C PRO A 96 17.71 2.63 0.86
N LEU A 97 18.91 2.84 0.30
CA LEU A 97 20.13 2.12 0.73
C LEU A 97 20.48 2.33 2.22
N GLN A 98 20.09 3.47 2.78
CA GLN A 98 20.24 3.79 4.20
C GLN A 98 19.10 3.27 5.09
N GLY A 99 18.07 2.65 4.51
CA GLY A 99 16.84 2.29 5.20
C GLY A 99 15.93 3.49 5.47
N LEU A 100 14.90 3.27 6.29
CA LEU A 100 14.05 4.32 6.84
C LEU A 100 13.93 4.10 8.35
N ALA A 101 14.33 5.08 9.15
CA ALA A 101 14.31 4.95 10.60
C ALA A 101 12.87 4.93 11.15
N ALA A 102 12.65 4.17 12.22
CA ALA A 102 11.42 4.19 13.00
C ALA A 102 11.08 5.63 13.45
N GLY A 103 9.80 5.97 13.45
CA GLY A 103 9.30 7.30 13.81
C GLY A 103 9.39 8.34 12.70
N THR A 104 9.95 8.01 11.52
CA THR A 104 9.94 8.92 10.38
C THR A 104 8.51 9.11 9.86
N VAL A 105 7.98 10.33 9.90
CA VAL A 105 6.68 10.65 9.32
C VAL A 105 6.84 10.83 7.82
N VAL A 106 6.18 9.99 7.04
CA VAL A 106 6.15 10.08 5.58
C VAL A 106 4.76 10.51 5.14
N GLU A 107 4.67 11.68 4.50
CA GLU A 107 3.43 12.17 3.89
C GLU A 107 3.50 11.96 2.38
N VAL A 108 2.44 11.37 1.81
CA VAL A 108 2.30 11.09 0.38
C VAL A 108 1.06 11.83 -0.12
N ARG A 109 1.27 12.78 -1.03
CA ARG A 109 0.20 13.47 -1.76
C ARG A 109 0.11 12.92 -3.17
N ILE A 110 -1.10 12.53 -3.59
CA ILE A 110 -1.38 11.86 -4.86
C ILE A 110 -2.09 12.85 -5.79
N ASP A 111 -1.36 13.42 -6.73
CA ASP A 111 -1.94 14.26 -7.79
C ASP A 111 -2.30 13.40 -8.99
N ARG A 112 -3.60 13.14 -9.21
CA ARG A 112 -4.05 12.52 -10.47
C ARG A 112 -3.89 13.51 -11.61
N ARG A 113 -3.10 13.14 -12.64
CA ARG A 113 -2.74 14.09 -13.70
C ARG A 113 -3.90 14.43 -14.64
N THR A 114 -4.98 13.64 -14.65
CA THR A 114 -6.29 13.95 -15.25
C THR A 114 -7.28 12.89 -14.76
N LYS A 115 -8.51 13.28 -14.39
CA LYS A 115 -9.61 12.34 -14.10
C LYS A 115 -9.92 11.55 -15.39
N GLY A 116 -9.47 10.30 -15.50
CA GLY A 116 -9.77 9.43 -16.66
C GLY A 116 -8.58 8.79 -17.38
N GLU A 117 -7.34 9.03 -16.96
CA GLU A 117 -6.16 8.23 -17.40
C GLU A 117 -5.80 7.24 -16.28
N PRO A 118 -6.19 5.96 -16.37
CA PRO A 118 -5.93 4.96 -15.33
C PRO A 118 -4.44 4.89 -14.99
N GLY A 119 -4.11 5.00 -13.70
CA GLY A 119 -2.75 4.80 -13.19
C GLY A 119 -1.77 5.96 -13.39
N ALA A 120 -2.16 7.09 -14.00
CA ALA A 120 -1.29 8.25 -14.16
C ALA A 120 -1.43 9.26 -12.99
N TYR A 121 -0.56 9.14 -11.99
CA TYR A 121 -0.45 10.08 -10.88
C TYR A 121 0.99 10.60 -10.71
N THR A 122 1.12 11.77 -10.09
CA THR A 122 2.40 12.25 -9.56
C THR A 122 2.35 12.24 -8.04
N LEU A 123 3.42 11.75 -7.41
CA LEU A 123 3.55 11.77 -5.96
C LEU A 123 4.39 12.96 -5.53
N THR A 124 3.87 13.74 -4.58
CA THR A 124 4.70 14.64 -3.78
C THR A 124 4.87 14.00 -2.41
N VAL A 125 6.12 13.77 -2.01
CA VAL A 125 6.45 13.04 -0.78
C VAL A 125 7.29 13.92 0.14
N THR A 126 6.99 13.88 1.43
CA THR A 126 7.87 14.42 2.49
C THR A 126 8.26 13.31 3.46
N GLY A 127 9.41 13.45 4.15
CA GLY A 127 9.95 12.42 5.04
C GLY A 127 10.66 11.25 4.34
N ALA A 128 10.41 11.05 3.05
CA ALA A 128 11.11 10.14 2.15
C ALA A 128 11.28 10.76 0.76
N SER A 129 11.96 10.06 -0.17
CA SER A 129 12.02 10.48 -1.58
C SER A 129 10.81 9.96 -2.34
N ALA A 130 10.25 10.76 -3.25
CA ALA A 130 9.23 10.28 -4.19
C ALA A 130 9.78 9.21 -5.15
N ASP A 131 11.10 9.21 -5.39
CA ASP A 131 11.76 8.22 -6.25
C ASP A 131 11.82 6.81 -5.62
N ASP A 132 11.58 6.71 -4.32
CA ASP A 132 11.49 5.43 -3.59
C ASP A 132 10.09 4.80 -3.71
N PHE A 133 9.15 5.47 -4.40
CA PHE A 133 7.79 4.98 -4.66
C PHE A 133 7.62 4.56 -6.11
N PHE A 134 6.97 3.41 -6.30
CA PHE A 134 6.75 2.78 -7.58
C PHE A 134 5.27 2.45 -7.75
N ALA A 135 4.78 2.51 -9.00
CA ALA A 135 3.47 1.97 -9.30
C ALA A 135 3.45 0.46 -9.06
N ALA A 136 2.40 -0.02 -8.39
CA ALA A 136 2.17 -1.43 -8.08
C ALA A 136 0.77 -1.89 -8.52
N ASN A 137 0.12 -1.12 -9.39
CA ASN A 137 -1.13 -1.48 -10.01
C ASN A 137 -1.06 -2.85 -10.70
N ASP A 138 -2.13 -3.63 -10.58
CA ASP A 138 -2.28 -4.94 -11.22
C ASP A 138 -3.76 -5.14 -11.54
N ALA A 139 -4.11 -5.13 -12.84
CA ALA A 139 -5.49 -5.16 -13.32
C ALA A 139 -6.27 -6.42 -12.88
N ASP A 140 -5.58 -7.51 -12.53
CA ASP A 140 -6.21 -8.76 -12.12
C ASP A 140 -6.30 -8.89 -10.60
N VAL A 141 -5.48 -8.15 -9.85
CA VAL A 141 -5.36 -8.27 -8.39
C VAL A 141 -5.96 -7.07 -7.64
N VAL A 142 -5.38 -5.87 -7.76
CA VAL A 142 -5.81 -4.66 -7.00
C VAL A 142 -6.51 -3.61 -7.85
N GLY A 143 -6.32 -3.69 -9.17
CA GLY A 143 -6.84 -2.74 -10.15
C GLY A 143 -5.71 -1.92 -10.78
N ASP A 144 -6.05 -1.23 -11.87
CA ASP A 144 -5.15 -0.39 -12.66
C ASP A 144 -5.53 1.10 -12.63
N GLN A 145 -6.46 1.48 -11.77
CA GLN A 145 -6.97 2.85 -11.67
C GLN A 145 -6.00 3.76 -10.91
N GLY A 146 -5.01 3.19 -10.22
CA GLY A 146 -4.10 3.91 -9.33
C GLY A 146 -4.72 4.09 -7.95
N LEU A 147 -3.85 4.20 -6.93
CA LEU A 147 -4.29 4.44 -5.55
C LEU A 147 -5.10 5.74 -5.48
N SER A 148 -6.35 5.64 -5.01
CA SER A 148 -7.29 6.74 -4.87
C SER A 148 -8.08 6.58 -3.58
N ILE A 149 -8.11 7.59 -2.71
CA ILE A 149 -8.99 7.53 -1.54
C ILE A 149 -10.28 8.27 -1.90
N ALA A 150 -11.38 7.55 -2.08
CA ALA A 150 -12.63 8.18 -2.50
C ALA A 150 -13.29 9.05 -1.41
N THR A 151 -14.02 10.10 -1.83
CA THR A 151 -14.82 10.97 -0.95
C THR A 151 -16.15 10.35 -0.51
N THR A 152 -16.40 9.09 -0.87
CA THR A 152 -17.61 8.35 -0.49
C THR A 152 -17.26 7.26 0.52
N GLY A 153 -16.14 7.42 1.22
CA GLY A 153 -15.46 6.36 1.95
C GLY A 153 -14.46 5.60 1.08
N ASP A 154 -13.54 4.89 1.73
CA ASP A 154 -12.63 3.90 1.15
C ASP A 154 -11.87 3.16 2.26
N GLN A 155 -10.94 2.29 1.88
CA GLN A 155 -9.89 1.81 2.76
C GLN A 155 -8.52 2.25 2.26
N LEU A 156 -7.56 2.36 3.17
CA LEU A 156 -6.14 2.33 2.84
C LEU A 156 -5.50 1.18 3.60
N LEU A 157 -5.10 0.15 2.87
CA LEU A 157 -4.45 -1.04 3.40
C LEU A 157 -2.94 -0.95 3.20
N VAL A 158 -2.20 -1.29 4.26
CA VAL A 158 -0.74 -1.38 4.28
C VAL A 158 -0.35 -2.83 4.42
N LEU A 159 0.50 -3.31 3.52
CA LEU A 159 0.94 -4.69 3.50
C LEU A 159 2.39 -4.83 3.03
N THR A 160 2.96 -6.00 3.26
CA THR A 160 4.22 -6.45 2.65
C THR A 160 4.05 -7.86 2.07
N GLY A 161 5.14 -8.51 1.66
CA GLY A 161 5.08 -9.73 0.87
C GLY A 161 4.77 -9.38 -0.59
N SER A 162 3.60 -9.77 -1.08
CA SER A 162 3.16 -9.43 -2.44
C SER A 162 1.65 -9.19 -2.50
N LEU A 163 1.15 -8.60 -3.58
CA LEU A 163 -0.30 -8.41 -3.76
C LEU A 163 -1.07 -9.73 -3.92
N LEU A 164 -0.42 -10.80 -4.38
CA LEU A 164 -1.03 -12.14 -4.49
C LEU A 164 -0.98 -12.94 -3.18
N GLN A 165 -0.04 -12.62 -2.30
CA GLN A 165 0.14 -13.25 -0.99
C GLN A 165 0.43 -12.13 0.03
N PRO A 166 -0.58 -11.32 0.36
CA PRO A 166 -0.38 -10.15 1.19
C PRO A 166 -0.17 -10.55 2.65
N ALA A 167 0.78 -9.89 3.29
CA ALA A 167 0.90 -9.87 4.75
C ALA A 167 0.52 -8.47 5.23
N PHE A 168 -0.70 -8.34 5.77
CA PHE A 168 -1.24 -7.05 6.21
C PHE A 168 -0.53 -6.56 7.49
N VAL A 169 -0.17 -5.28 7.48
CA VAL A 169 0.56 -4.60 8.56
C VAL A 169 -0.34 -3.60 9.26
N PHE A 170 -1.16 -2.87 8.50
CA PHE A 170 -2.09 -1.88 9.02
C PHE A 170 -3.24 -1.65 8.04
N GLY A 171 -4.37 -1.15 8.53
CA GLY A 171 -5.46 -0.67 7.70
C GLY A 171 -6.19 0.50 8.35
N VAL A 172 -6.63 1.45 7.53
CA VAL A 172 -7.61 2.46 7.92
C VAL A 172 -8.82 2.38 6.98
N ASN A 173 -10.02 2.36 7.54
CA ASN A 173 -11.29 2.44 6.81
C ASN A 173 -11.90 3.83 7.06
N THR A 174 -12.24 4.55 5.99
CA THR A 174 -12.86 5.87 6.03
C THR A 174 -14.36 5.84 5.73
N GLY A 175 -14.88 4.73 5.18
CA GLY A 175 -16.28 4.59 4.79
C GLY A 175 -17.24 4.22 5.91
N ALA A 176 -16.74 3.70 7.03
CA ALA A 176 -17.54 3.33 8.20
C ALA A 176 -16.74 3.42 9.50
N ASP A 177 -17.43 3.39 10.64
CA ASP A 177 -16.85 3.29 12.00
C ASP A 177 -16.43 1.86 12.38
N GLN A 178 -16.58 0.92 11.46
CA GLN A 178 -16.24 -0.49 11.62
C GLN A 178 -15.70 -1.10 10.33
N TRP A 179 -15.11 -2.28 10.46
CA TRP A 179 -14.72 -3.12 9.32
C TRP A 179 -15.82 -4.15 9.06
N ASP A 180 -16.06 -4.45 7.79
CA ASP A 180 -16.89 -5.60 7.44
C ASP A 180 -16.22 -6.89 7.94
N LEU A 181 -17.02 -7.90 8.24
CA LEU A 181 -16.54 -9.19 8.79
C LEU A 181 -16.89 -10.36 7.87
N GLY A 182 -17.26 -10.09 6.61
CA GLY A 182 -17.91 -11.03 5.72
C GLY A 182 -17.20 -11.18 4.38
N SER A 183 -17.97 -11.12 3.31
CA SER A 183 -17.48 -11.15 1.92
C SER A 183 -18.02 -9.95 1.17
N THR A 184 -17.72 -8.77 1.69
CA THR A 184 -18.20 -7.55 1.05
C THR A 184 -17.65 -7.43 -0.38
N THR A 185 -18.52 -6.91 -1.25
CA THR A 185 -18.25 -6.67 -2.67
C THR A 185 -18.67 -5.25 -3.06
N ALA A 186 -19.06 -4.44 -2.09
CA ALA A 186 -19.48 -3.07 -2.32
C ALA A 186 -18.27 -2.21 -2.71
N GLN A 187 -18.51 -1.18 -3.52
CA GLN A 187 -17.45 -0.22 -3.78
C GLN A 187 -17.04 0.47 -2.49
N HIS A 188 -15.75 0.80 -2.37
CA HIS A 188 -15.22 1.54 -1.22
C HIS A 188 -15.44 0.85 0.13
N SER A 189 -15.45 -0.48 0.13
CA SER A 189 -15.63 -1.30 1.33
C SER A 189 -14.51 -2.32 1.46
N SER A 190 -14.26 -2.80 2.66
CA SER A 190 -13.28 -3.85 2.92
C SER A 190 -13.70 -4.67 4.12
N ASP A 191 -13.60 -5.99 3.98
CA ASP A 191 -13.58 -6.86 5.14
C ASP A 191 -12.30 -6.59 5.96
N LEU A 192 -12.36 -6.91 7.25
CA LEU A 192 -11.19 -6.88 8.14
C LEU A 192 -10.08 -7.76 7.54
N PRO A 193 -8.92 -7.18 7.16
CA PRO A 193 -7.85 -7.98 6.60
C PRO A 193 -7.30 -8.99 7.62
N PRO A 194 -6.96 -10.21 7.18
CA PRO A 194 -6.49 -11.27 8.08
C PRO A 194 -5.23 -10.85 8.82
N GLY A 195 -5.19 -11.15 10.13
CA GLY A 195 -4.08 -10.79 11.01
C GLY A 195 -4.18 -9.39 11.62
N LEU A 196 -5.05 -8.51 11.13
CA LEU A 196 -5.28 -7.21 11.75
C LEU A 196 -6.31 -7.29 12.89
N THR A 197 -6.15 -6.42 13.88
CA THR A 197 -7.03 -6.32 15.06
C THR A 197 -7.72 -4.96 15.07
N ARG A 198 -9.06 -4.97 15.14
CA ARG A 198 -9.88 -3.74 15.20
C ARG A 198 -9.47 -2.86 16.37
N GLY A 199 -9.33 -1.56 16.12
CA GLY A 199 -8.94 -0.56 17.12
C GLY A 199 -7.45 -0.58 17.50
N LEU A 200 -6.64 -1.46 16.90
CA LEU A 200 -5.20 -1.52 17.13
C LEU A 200 -4.41 -1.39 15.82
N THR A 201 -4.56 -2.37 14.92
CA THR A 201 -3.89 -2.40 13.61
C THR A 201 -4.87 -2.28 12.44
N ALA A 202 -6.17 -2.28 12.73
CA ALA A 202 -7.23 -1.94 11.80
C ALA A 202 -8.11 -0.86 12.43
N ILE A 203 -7.96 0.38 11.97
CA ILE A 203 -8.69 1.55 12.47
C ILE A 203 -9.84 1.87 11.51
N ALA A 204 -11.00 2.22 12.04
CA ALA A 204 -12.13 2.68 11.27
C ALA A 204 -12.50 4.07 11.80
N ILE A 205 -12.58 5.06 10.90
CA ILE A 205 -12.72 6.48 11.26
C ILE A 205 -14.01 7.11 10.73
N GLY A 206 -14.88 6.33 10.10
CA GLY A 206 -16.20 6.81 9.72
C GLY A 206 -17.02 7.26 10.93
N ALA A 207 -18.04 8.08 10.68
CA ALA A 207 -18.93 8.64 11.69
C ALA A 207 -20.03 7.68 12.15
N GLY A 208 -20.13 6.48 11.55
CA GLY A 208 -21.18 5.49 11.81
C GLY A 208 -21.08 4.26 10.91
N SER A 209 -22.01 3.32 11.10
CA SER A 209 -22.01 2.01 10.44
C SER A 209 -22.62 1.98 9.04
N ASP A 210 -23.49 2.95 8.75
CA ASP A 210 -24.30 2.94 7.53
C ASP A 210 -23.63 3.73 6.41
N ALA A 211 -23.96 3.41 5.16
CA ALA A 211 -23.51 4.18 3.99
C ALA A 211 -23.92 5.66 4.14
N GLY A 212 -23.00 6.58 3.85
CA GLY A 212 -23.19 8.01 4.09
C GLY A 212 -22.60 8.52 5.41
N ASN A 213 -22.02 7.63 6.22
CA ASN A 213 -21.27 8.00 7.43
C ASN A 213 -19.75 7.97 7.21
N GLU A 214 -19.30 8.15 5.98
CA GLU A 214 -17.89 8.31 5.67
C GLU A 214 -17.28 9.55 6.35
N VAL A 215 -15.96 9.53 6.48
CA VAL A 215 -15.17 10.70 6.84
C VAL A 215 -14.07 10.88 5.82
N ASP A 216 -14.03 12.05 5.18
CA ASP A 216 -13.05 12.33 4.14
C ASP A 216 -11.65 12.61 4.68
N ASN A 217 -11.58 13.18 5.89
CA ASN A 217 -10.34 13.62 6.49
C ASN A 217 -10.22 13.16 7.94
N GLY A 218 -9.11 12.49 8.25
CA GLY A 218 -8.77 12.12 9.61
C GLY A 218 -7.27 12.22 9.82
N ARG A 219 -6.83 12.74 10.97
CA ARG A 219 -5.44 12.64 11.38
C ARG A 219 -5.31 12.41 12.88
N TYR A 220 -4.28 11.66 13.26
CA TYR A 220 -3.83 11.58 14.65
C TYR A 220 -3.20 12.91 15.08
N THR A 221 -3.56 13.42 16.26
CA THR A 221 -3.11 14.74 16.75
C THR A 221 -2.26 14.71 18.01
N GLY A 222 -1.97 13.54 18.58
CA GLY A 222 -1.18 13.39 19.80
C GLY A 222 -1.86 12.54 20.85
#